data_AF-A0A7W4EY60-F1
#
_entry.id   AF-A0A7W4EY60-F1
#
_cell.length_a   1.000
_cell.length_b   1.000
_cell.length_c   1.000
_cell.angle_alpha   90.00
_cell.angle_beta   90.00
_cell.angle_gamma   90.00
#
_symmetry.space_group_name_H-M   'P 1'
#
loop_
_entity.id
_entity.type
_entity.pdbx_description
1 polymer ?
#
loop_
_entity_poly.entity_id
_entity_poly.type
_entity_poly.pdbx_seq_one_letter_code
_entity_poly.pdbx_strand_id
1 'polypeptide(L)'
;SLGKTSGNYLSVPEYPIDADNSKFMLKGGYVENGDLSTFRAIDNQKDEFVVKGIKESGKHAWYEDDEPLEPWVGLTRPKYTGWQDDGKYSWVKAPTFYGKVVEVGPLAYLICGLAANDKPTVTHFNELKGIYEKLTGNTLTTDQLHSTLGRIIGRTVHCCALNDILGTQWQMLIDNIAKGDTTAYIKTDIPASGEFRGVGFGEVPRGMLSHWVVIKDGRIENYQAVVPSTWNAGPRNEQDQMGPYELSIIGTPVADPTKPLEVVRTIHSFDPCMSCAVHVVNTENGEVTEVKVL
;
A
#
# COMPACT_ATOMS: atom_id res chain seq x y z
N SER A 1 -17.09 -7.83 12.26
CA SER A 1 -16.96 -8.30 10.86
C SER A 1 -15.77 -9.25 10.77
N LEU A 2 -15.83 -10.29 9.93
CA LEU A 2 -14.66 -11.13 9.63
C LEU A 2 -13.69 -10.36 8.71
N GLY A 3 -12.38 -10.62 8.85
CA GLY A 3 -11.36 -9.97 8.02
C GLY A 3 -10.92 -8.58 8.49
N LYS A 4 -11.26 -8.15 9.71
CA LYS A 4 -10.83 -6.85 10.26
C LYS A 4 -9.34 -6.90 10.64
N THR A 5 -8.65 -5.76 10.51
CA THR A 5 -7.22 -5.57 10.80
C THR A 5 -7.02 -4.56 11.94
N SER A 6 -5.92 -3.80 11.94
CA SER A 6 -5.65 -2.76 12.95
C SER A 6 -6.67 -1.63 12.93
N GLY A 7 -7.34 -1.39 11.79
CA GLY A 7 -8.20 -0.23 11.59
C GLY A 7 -7.45 1.06 11.30
N ASN A 8 -6.11 1.02 11.23
CA ASN A 8 -5.33 2.14 10.73
C ASN A 8 -5.17 2.00 9.22
N TYR A 9 -5.49 3.05 8.47
CA TYR A 9 -5.48 3.05 7.01
C TYR A 9 -4.60 4.19 6.50
N LEU A 10 -3.80 3.91 5.48
CA LEU A 10 -2.96 4.91 4.82
C LEU A 10 -3.08 4.76 3.30
N SER A 11 -3.36 5.87 2.63
CA SER A 11 -3.26 6.04 1.18
C SER A 11 -2.56 7.34 0.85
N VAL A 12 -1.88 7.41 -0.28
CA VAL A 12 -1.20 8.62 -0.76
C VAL A 12 -1.95 9.25 -1.93
N PRO A 13 -1.79 10.57 -2.15
CA PRO A 13 -2.37 11.21 -3.32
C PRO A 13 -1.67 10.74 -4.60
N GLU A 14 -2.44 10.67 -5.70
CA GLU A 14 -1.99 10.10 -6.98
C GLU A 14 -2.61 10.82 -8.17
N TYR A 15 -2.00 10.65 -9.34
CA TYR A 15 -2.35 11.32 -10.60
C TYR A 15 -2.16 12.84 -10.51
N PRO A 16 -0.90 13.31 -10.47
CA PRO A 16 -0.59 14.74 -10.40
C PRO A 16 -1.13 15.48 -11.64
N ILE A 17 -1.60 16.71 -11.44
CA ILE A 17 -2.26 17.52 -12.49
C ILE A 17 -1.58 18.86 -12.76
N ASP A 18 -0.45 19.12 -12.11
CA ASP A 18 0.36 20.32 -12.30
C ASP A 18 1.86 20.00 -12.31
N ALA A 19 2.64 20.94 -12.84
CA ALA A 19 4.05 20.75 -13.15
C ALA A 19 4.95 20.60 -11.90
N ASP A 20 4.49 21.02 -10.72
CA ASP A 20 5.24 20.95 -9.47
C ASP A 20 4.79 19.78 -8.56
N ASN A 21 3.86 18.95 -9.04
CA ASN A 21 3.23 17.85 -8.30
C ASN A 21 2.63 18.31 -6.97
N SER A 22 1.92 19.45 -6.97
CA SER A 22 1.24 19.99 -5.79
C SER A 22 -0.26 19.71 -5.77
N LYS A 23 -0.83 19.30 -6.90
CA LYS A 23 -2.25 18.91 -7.03
C LYS A 23 -2.39 17.52 -7.64
N PHE A 24 -3.37 16.78 -7.14
CA PHE A 24 -3.61 15.39 -7.48
C PHE A 24 -5.11 15.16 -7.74
N MET A 25 -5.45 14.30 -8.70
CA MET A 25 -6.85 13.89 -8.91
C MET A 25 -7.34 13.00 -7.78
N LEU A 26 -6.49 12.07 -7.33
CA LEU A 26 -6.78 11.17 -6.23
C LEU A 26 -6.16 11.72 -4.95
N LYS A 27 -6.98 11.83 -3.90
CA LYS A 27 -6.54 12.33 -2.60
C LYS A 27 -6.08 11.20 -1.69
N GLY A 28 -5.03 11.45 -0.91
CA GLY A 28 -4.55 10.53 0.11
C GLY A 28 -5.04 10.91 1.51
N GLY A 29 -4.78 10.04 2.47
CA GLY A 29 -4.99 10.34 3.86
C GLY A 29 -4.60 9.22 4.81
N TYR A 30 -4.70 9.54 6.10
CA TYR A 30 -4.50 8.61 7.20
C TYR A 30 -5.74 8.60 8.08
N VAL A 31 -6.24 7.41 8.40
CA VAL A 31 -7.35 7.19 9.34
C VAL A 31 -6.87 6.24 10.43
N GLU A 32 -7.19 6.54 11.68
CA GLU A 32 -6.79 5.78 12.85
C GLU A 32 -8.00 5.05 13.48
N ASN A 33 -7.77 3.82 13.96
CA ASN A 33 -8.76 3.01 14.69
C ASN A 33 -10.12 2.78 13.97
N GLY A 34 -10.18 2.94 12.65
CA GLY A 34 -11.40 2.88 11.84
C GLY A 34 -12.35 4.06 12.07
N ASP A 35 -11.91 5.11 12.76
CA ASP A 35 -12.70 6.29 13.05
C ASP A 35 -12.45 7.36 11.99
N LEU A 36 -13.38 7.55 11.06
CA LEU A 36 -13.27 8.54 9.98
C LEU A 36 -13.12 9.98 10.50
N SER A 37 -13.49 10.29 11.74
CA SER A 37 -13.27 11.62 12.33
C SER A 37 -11.80 11.90 12.64
N THR A 38 -10.96 10.86 12.71
CA THR A 38 -9.51 10.98 12.87
C THR A 38 -8.77 11.26 11.56
N PHE A 39 -9.50 11.36 10.44
CA PHE A 39 -8.93 11.56 9.12
C PHE A 39 -7.98 12.75 9.09
N ARG A 40 -6.76 12.48 8.65
CA ARG A 40 -5.78 13.48 8.28
C ARG A 40 -5.56 13.42 6.77
N ALA A 41 -5.82 14.52 6.09
CA ALA A 41 -5.53 14.66 4.67
C ALA A 41 -4.02 14.57 4.39
N ILE A 42 -3.67 13.93 3.28
CA ILE A 42 -2.34 13.93 2.69
C ILE A 42 -2.49 14.47 1.27
N ASP A 43 -2.23 15.77 1.10
CA ASP A 43 -2.50 16.49 -0.15
C ASP A 43 -1.29 16.55 -1.08
N ASN A 44 -0.11 16.11 -0.62
CA ASN A 44 1.10 16.07 -1.43
C ASN A 44 2.03 14.93 -1.04
N GLN A 45 2.83 14.48 -2.01
CA GLN A 45 3.80 13.39 -1.83
C GLN A 45 5.08 13.82 -1.07
N LYS A 46 5.19 15.08 -0.63
CA LYS A 46 6.30 15.61 0.16
C LYS A 46 5.93 15.80 1.65
N ASP A 47 4.73 15.35 2.07
CA ASP A 47 4.27 15.54 3.45
C ASP A 47 5.22 14.86 4.44
N GLU A 48 5.92 15.66 5.25
CA GLU A 48 6.88 15.18 6.23
C GLU A 48 6.27 14.20 7.24
N PHE A 49 4.97 14.27 7.49
CA PHE A 49 4.31 13.30 8.36
C PHE A 49 4.38 11.90 7.79
N VAL A 50 4.15 11.75 6.48
CA VAL A 50 4.23 10.45 5.82
C VAL A 50 5.68 10.01 5.77
N VAL A 51 6.56 10.91 5.32
CA VAL A 51 7.99 10.61 5.15
C VAL A 51 8.65 10.17 6.47
N LYS A 52 8.41 10.89 7.57
CA LYS A 52 9.02 10.58 8.89
C LYS A 52 8.32 9.43 9.62
N GLY A 53 7.12 9.05 9.20
CA GLY A 53 6.33 8.05 9.90
C GLY A 53 6.71 6.61 9.55
N ILE A 54 7.31 6.37 8.39
CA ILE A 54 7.54 5.02 7.86
C ILE A 54 8.86 4.43 8.38
N LYS A 55 8.78 3.25 8.99
CA LYS A 55 9.94 2.43 9.38
C LYS A 55 9.71 0.96 9.07
N GLU A 56 10.77 0.18 8.98
CA GLU A 56 10.71 -1.28 8.81
C GLU A 56 11.57 -2.01 9.85
N SER A 57 11.02 -3.04 10.49
CA SER A 57 11.74 -3.95 11.38
C SER A 57 12.01 -5.30 10.71
N GLY A 58 13.17 -5.89 11.01
CA GLY A 58 13.52 -7.26 10.62
C GLY A 58 13.41 -8.29 11.74
N LYS A 59 12.84 -7.96 12.92
CA LYS A 59 12.82 -8.84 14.11
C LYS A 59 12.31 -10.26 13.80
N HIS A 60 11.17 -10.38 13.12
CA HIS A 60 10.57 -11.66 12.71
C HIS A 60 10.80 -12.00 11.22
N ALA A 61 11.68 -11.26 10.56
CA ALA A 61 12.06 -11.49 9.17
C ALA A 61 13.49 -12.03 9.07
N TRP A 62 13.82 -12.77 8.01
CA TRP A 62 15.14 -13.38 7.79
C TRP A 62 16.21 -12.34 7.37
N TYR A 63 16.40 -11.30 8.17
CA TYR A 63 17.44 -10.28 8.04
C TYR A 63 18.25 -10.15 9.34
N GLU A 64 19.43 -9.56 9.25
CA GLU A 64 20.31 -9.33 10.41
C GLU A 64 19.79 -8.26 11.38
N ASP A 65 19.19 -7.19 10.86
CA ASP A 65 18.78 -6.01 11.63
C ASP A 65 17.35 -6.16 12.17
N ASP A 66 17.21 -6.17 13.49
CA ASP A 66 15.90 -6.34 14.14
C ASP A 66 15.20 -4.99 14.41
N GLU A 67 15.96 -3.93 14.66
CA GLU A 67 15.44 -2.61 15.02
C GLU A 67 14.68 -1.93 13.86
N PRO A 68 13.66 -1.11 14.15
CA PRO A 68 12.92 -0.37 13.14
C PRO A 68 13.79 0.75 12.53
N LEU A 69 14.08 0.65 11.23
CA LEU A 69 14.89 1.61 10.49
C LEU A 69 14.03 2.47 9.56
N GLU A 70 14.38 3.75 9.44
CA GLU A 70 13.87 4.61 8.36
C GLU A 70 14.45 4.13 7.02
N PRO A 71 13.67 4.10 5.92
CA PRO A 71 14.15 3.52 4.67
C PRO A 71 15.42 4.14 4.08
N TRP A 72 15.67 5.44 4.25
CA TRP A 72 16.93 6.05 3.76
C TRP A 72 18.20 5.48 4.42
N VAL A 73 18.09 4.96 5.64
CA VAL A 73 19.18 4.27 6.35
C VAL A 73 18.91 2.77 6.48
N GLY A 74 17.90 2.27 5.77
CA GLY A 74 17.48 0.88 5.82
C GLY A 74 18.55 -0.06 5.26
N LEU A 75 18.57 -1.27 5.82
CA LEU A 75 19.54 -2.31 5.52
C LEU A 75 18.79 -3.59 5.11
N THR A 76 19.38 -4.37 4.21
CA THR A 76 18.80 -5.63 3.71
C THR A 76 19.89 -6.69 3.66
N ARG A 77 20.33 -7.16 4.84
CA ARG A 77 21.36 -8.20 4.99
C ARG A 77 20.70 -9.54 5.35
N PRO A 78 20.70 -10.54 4.47
CA PRO A 78 19.93 -11.78 4.67
C PRO A 78 20.49 -12.63 5.80
N LYS A 79 19.60 -13.19 6.63
CA LYS A 79 19.92 -14.09 7.74
C LYS A 79 18.83 -15.15 7.90
N TYR A 80 18.86 -16.15 7.02
CA TYR A 80 17.94 -17.28 7.10
C TYR A 80 18.27 -18.17 8.31
N THR A 81 17.26 -18.50 9.11
CA THR A 81 17.42 -19.27 10.35
C THR A 81 16.43 -20.43 10.47
N GLY A 82 15.76 -20.79 9.37
CA GLY A 82 14.62 -21.71 9.39
C GLY A 82 13.35 -21.04 9.92
N TRP A 83 12.26 -21.81 9.96
CA TRP A 83 10.99 -21.37 10.53
C TRP A 83 11.02 -21.48 12.06
N GLN A 84 10.64 -20.39 12.73
CA GLN A 84 10.53 -20.33 14.19
C GLN A 84 9.26 -19.55 14.56
N ASP A 85 8.30 -20.19 15.24
CA ASP A 85 7.00 -19.59 15.57
C ASP A 85 7.13 -18.26 16.32
N ASP A 86 8.01 -18.21 17.32
CA ASP A 86 8.30 -17.01 18.12
C ASP A 86 9.54 -16.24 17.62
N GLY A 87 10.15 -16.68 16.51
CA GLY A 87 11.39 -16.14 15.96
C GLY A 87 11.19 -15.60 14.54
N LYS A 88 12.15 -15.85 13.65
CA LYS A 88 12.08 -15.40 12.25
C LYS A 88 11.33 -16.43 11.40
N TYR A 89 10.33 -15.99 10.64
CA TYR A 89 9.47 -16.89 9.84
C TYR A 89 9.07 -16.35 8.46
N SER A 90 9.63 -15.21 8.04
CA SER A 90 9.27 -14.59 6.76
C SER A 90 10.47 -13.88 6.11
N TRP A 91 10.43 -13.71 4.79
CA TRP A 91 11.32 -12.78 4.06
C TRP A 91 10.72 -11.37 3.97
N VAL A 92 9.45 -11.17 4.32
CA VAL A 92 8.83 -9.84 4.30
C VAL A 92 9.28 -9.09 5.55
N LYS A 93 9.76 -7.84 5.43
CA LYS A 93 9.99 -6.95 6.59
C LYS A 93 8.65 -6.52 7.22
N ALA A 94 8.68 -6.02 8.45
CA ALA A 94 7.48 -5.53 9.14
C ALA A 94 7.47 -3.99 9.17
N PRO A 95 6.77 -3.31 8.26
CA PRO A 95 6.67 -1.86 8.27
C PRO A 95 5.69 -1.36 9.33
N THR A 96 5.97 -0.19 9.88
CA THR A 96 5.08 0.53 10.79
C THR A 96 4.98 1.99 10.40
N PHE A 97 3.86 2.62 10.79
CA PHE A 97 3.66 4.05 10.67
C PHE A 97 3.56 4.69 12.05
N TYR A 98 4.58 5.45 12.47
CA TYR A 98 4.74 5.90 13.86
C TYR A 98 4.58 4.76 14.89
N GLY A 99 5.14 3.58 14.59
CA GLY A 99 5.06 2.39 15.43
C GLY A 99 3.71 1.65 15.38
N LYS A 100 2.76 2.09 14.55
CA LYS A 100 1.45 1.44 14.40
C LYS A 100 1.42 0.52 13.18
N VAL A 101 0.72 -0.60 13.32
CA VAL A 101 0.37 -1.49 12.20
C VAL A 101 -0.70 -0.79 11.34
N VAL A 102 -0.46 -0.73 10.03
CA VAL A 102 -1.33 -0.04 9.06
C VAL A 102 -1.69 -0.98 7.92
N GLU A 103 -2.95 -0.92 7.50
CA GLU A 103 -3.41 -1.52 6.25
C GLU A 103 -3.36 -0.49 5.12
N VAL A 104 -2.81 -0.90 3.98
CA VAL A 104 -2.81 -0.11 2.74
C VAL A 104 -3.59 -0.87 1.66
N GLY A 105 -3.99 -0.16 0.60
CA GLY A 105 -4.68 -0.75 -0.54
C GLY A 105 -6.08 -0.21 -0.76
N PRO A 106 -6.88 -0.87 -1.60
CA PRO A 106 -8.17 -0.32 -2.03
C PRO A 106 -9.17 -0.08 -0.89
N LEU A 107 -9.08 -0.78 0.23
CA LEU A 107 -9.88 -0.44 1.42
C LEU A 107 -9.38 0.86 2.07
N ALA A 108 -8.07 1.06 2.19
CA ALA A 108 -7.51 2.31 2.71
C ALA A 108 -7.91 3.50 1.82
N TYR A 109 -7.81 3.34 0.49
CA TYR A 109 -8.34 4.30 -0.48
C TYR A 109 -9.82 4.62 -0.22
N LEU A 110 -10.67 3.59 -0.12
CA LEU A 110 -12.11 3.78 0.10
C LEU A 110 -12.39 4.52 1.43
N ILE A 111 -11.78 4.09 2.52
CA ILE A 111 -11.99 4.70 3.85
C ILE A 111 -11.52 6.16 3.86
N CYS A 112 -10.32 6.44 3.35
CA CYS A 112 -9.80 7.80 3.28
C CYS A 112 -10.61 8.69 2.33
N GLY A 113 -11.03 8.16 1.17
CA GLY A 113 -11.86 8.90 0.22
C GLY A 113 -13.25 9.21 0.75
N LEU A 114 -13.88 8.28 1.48
CA LEU A 114 -15.14 8.55 2.17
C LEU A 114 -14.98 9.62 3.27
N ALA A 115 -13.91 9.55 4.06
CA ALA A 115 -13.62 10.54 5.11
C ALA A 115 -13.35 11.94 4.53
N ALA A 116 -12.67 12.00 3.38
CA ALA A 116 -12.40 13.23 2.65
C ALA A 116 -13.61 13.80 1.90
N ASN A 117 -14.75 13.09 1.90
CA ASN A 117 -15.89 13.33 1.02
C ASN A 117 -15.46 13.50 -0.46
N ASP A 118 -14.54 12.63 -0.89
CA ASP A 118 -14.03 12.62 -2.25
C ASP A 118 -15.14 12.23 -3.23
N LYS A 119 -15.41 13.11 -4.19
CA LYS A 119 -16.61 13.01 -5.02
C LYS A 119 -16.65 11.72 -5.87
N PRO A 120 -15.59 11.37 -6.65
CA PRO A 120 -15.58 10.09 -7.36
C PRO A 120 -15.78 8.89 -6.44
N THR A 121 -15.08 8.85 -5.30
CA THR A 121 -15.19 7.76 -4.32
C THR A 121 -16.63 7.62 -3.77
N VAL A 122 -17.22 8.72 -3.32
CA VAL A 122 -18.57 8.75 -2.74
C VAL A 122 -19.63 8.37 -3.77
N THR A 123 -19.51 8.85 -5.01
CA THR A 123 -20.44 8.50 -6.10
C THR A 123 -20.43 6.99 -6.35
N HIS A 124 -19.27 6.42 -6.68
CA HIS A 124 -19.16 4.99 -7.03
C HIS A 124 -19.49 4.07 -5.85
N PHE A 125 -19.16 4.48 -4.62
CA PHE A 125 -19.57 3.76 -3.42
C PHE A 125 -21.09 3.75 -3.25
N ASN A 126 -21.75 4.89 -3.43
CA ASN A 126 -23.21 4.99 -3.30
C ASN A 126 -23.96 4.20 -4.38
N GLU A 127 -23.43 4.13 -5.60
CA GLU A 127 -24.00 3.28 -6.67
C GLU A 127 -23.96 1.80 -6.27
N LEU A 128 -22.81 1.31 -5.81
CA LEU A 128 -22.66 -0.07 -5.32
C LEU A 128 -23.56 -0.33 -4.11
N LYS A 129 -23.61 0.60 -3.16
CA LYS A 129 -24.47 0.54 -1.98
C LYS A 129 -25.95 0.44 -2.37
N GLY A 130 -26.41 1.23 -3.34
CA GLY A 130 -27.80 1.20 -3.83
C GLY A 130 -28.17 -0.13 -4.48
N ILE A 131 -27.24 -0.77 -5.20
CA ILE A 131 -27.44 -2.13 -5.74
C ILE A 131 -27.59 -3.14 -4.61
N TYR A 132 -26.70 -3.10 -3.61
CA TYR A 132 -26.76 -3.97 -2.44
C TYR A 132 -28.08 -3.81 -1.67
N GLU A 133 -28.52 -2.57 -1.43
CA GLU A 133 -29.78 -2.25 -0.76
C GLU A 133 -30.99 -2.79 -1.53
N LYS A 134 -31.00 -2.62 -2.86
CA LYS A 134 -32.08 -3.14 -3.72
C LYS A 134 -32.17 -4.67 -3.69
N LEU A 135 -31.03 -5.36 -3.66
CA LEU A 135 -30.98 -6.82 -3.68
C LEU A 135 -31.31 -7.44 -2.32
N THR A 136 -30.93 -6.79 -1.23
CA THR A 136 -30.99 -7.39 0.11
C THR A 136 -32.06 -6.79 1.01
N GLY A 137 -32.55 -5.58 0.71
CA GLY A 137 -33.39 -4.79 1.60
C GLY A 137 -32.65 -4.22 2.82
N ASN A 138 -31.31 -4.40 2.90
CA ASN A 138 -30.50 -3.95 4.04
C ASN A 138 -29.55 -2.83 3.62
N THR A 139 -29.32 -1.88 4.52
CA THR A 139 -28.34 -0.80 4.33
C THR A 139 -26.92 -1.26 4.61
N LEU A 140 -25.98 -0.89 3.72
CA LEU A 140 -24.55 -1.02 3.95
C LEU A 140 -24.01 0.22 4.68
N THR A 141 -23.43 0.02 5.86
CA THR A 141 -22.79 1.09 6.65
C THR A 141 -21.27 1.08 6.49
N THR A 142 -20.63 2.19 6.83
CA THR A 142 -19.16 2.32 6.82
C THR A 142 -18.48 1.34 7.77
N ASP A 143 -19.08 1.04 8.92
CA ASP A 143 -18.56 0.08 9.89
C ASP A 143 -18.41 -1.33 9.30
N GLN A 144 -19.27 -1.70 8.34
CA GLN A 144 -19.22 -3.00 7.67
C GLN A 144 -18.09 -3.09 6.64
N LEU A 145 -17.49 -1.97 6.23
CA LEU A 145 -16.38 -1.93 5.27
C LEU A 145 -15.06 -2.43 5.88
N HIS A 146 -14.92 -2.45 7.20
CA HIS A 146 -13.76 -3.03 7.88
C HIS A 146 -13.84 -4.58 7.85
N SER A 147 -13.76 -5.15 6.65
CA SER A 147 -14.02 -6.57 6.39
C SER A 147 -13.39 -7.07 5.08
N THR A 148 -13.36 -8.39 4.90
CA THR A 148 -12.98 -9.06 3.64
C THR A 148 -13.76 -8.54 2.43
N LEU A 149 -15.08 -8.39 2.54
CA LEU A 149 -15.91 -7.86 1.45
C LEU A 149 -15.69 -6.36 1.25
N GLY A 150 -15.46 -5.60 2.32
CA GLY A 150 -15.13 -4.18 2.22
C GLY A 150 -13.86 -3.91 1.42
N ARG A 151 -12.84 -4.77 1.51
CA ARG A 151 -11.66 -4.71 0.61
C ARG A 151 -12.01 -4.90 -0.86
N ILE A 152 -12.89 -5.86 -1.15
CA ILE A 152 -13.35 -6.12 -2.52
C ILE A 152 -14.15 -4.93 -3.03
N ILE A 153 -15.05 -4.38 -2.22
CA ILE A 153 -15.81 -3.16 -2.53
C ILE A 153 -14.86 -2.00 -2.81
N GLY A 154 -13.86 -1.76 -1.95
CA GLY A 154 -12.87 -0.71 -2.17
C GLY A 154 -12.12 -0.86 -3.49
N ARG A 155 -11.77 -2.09 -3.87
CA ARG A 155 -11.14 -2.39 -5.17
C ARG A 155 -12.05 -2.09 -6.34
N THR A 156 -13.33 -2.44 -6.24
CA THR A 156 -14.33 -2.12 -7.27
C THR A 156 -14.54 -0.61 -7.40
N VAL A 157 -14.74 0.10 -6.29
CA VAL A 157 -14.92 1.56 -6.27
C VAL A 157 -13.71 2.28 -6.86
N HIS A 158 -12.49 1.84 -6.48
CA HIS A 158 -11.26 2.40 -7.05
C HIS A 158 -11.23 2.20 -8.57
N CYS A 159 -11.54 1.00 -9.07
CA CYS A 159 -11.57 0.72 -10.52
C CYS A 159 -12.54 1.64 -11.28
N CYS A 160 -13.72 1.91 -10.72
CA CYS A 160 -14.69 2.82 -11.34
C CYS A 160 -14.18 4.27 -11.35
N ALA A 161 -13.59 4.74 -10.24
CA ALA A 161 -13.01 6.08 -10.16
C ALA A 161 -11.85 6.27 -11.16
N LEU A 162 -11.02 5.24 -11.37
CA LEU A 162 -9.95 5.27 -12.37
C LEU A 162 -10.45 5.47 -13.79
N ASN A 163 -11.63 4.94 -14.13
CA ASN A 163 -12.24 5.16 -15.44
C ASN A 163 -12.60 6.64 -15.66
N ASP A 164 -13.09 7.34 -14.63
CA ASP A 164 -13.38 8.78 -14.71
C ASP A 164 -12.10 9.61 -14.83
N ILE A 165 -11.06 9.23 -14.07
CA ILE A 165 -9.74 9.87 -14.11
C ILE A 165 -9.11 9.73 -15.50
N LEU A 166 -9.21 8.55 -16.12
CA LEU A 166 -8.71 8.30 -17.47
C LEU A 166 -9.33 9.28 -18.49
N GLY A 167 -10.64 9.45 -18.46
CA GLY A 167 -11.33 10.39 -19.35
C GLY A 167 -10.91 11.84 -19.10
N THR A 168 -10.76 12.24 -17.84
CA THR A 168 -10.35 13.60 -17.47
C THR A 168 -8.91 13.90 -17.90
N GLN A 169 -7.97 13.00 -17.60
CA GLN A 169 -6.56 13.13 -17.97
C GLN A 169 -6.36 13.18 -19.48
N TRP A 170 -7.12 12.36 -20.23
CA TRP A 170 -7.09 12.40 -21.69
C TRP A 170 -7.50 13.79 -22.22
N GLN A 171 -8.60 14.35 -21.72
CA GLN A 171 -9.03 15.68 -22.15
C GLN A 171 -8.00 16.76 -21.78
N MET A 172 -7.44 16.71 -20.58
CA MET A 172 -6.40 17.65 -20.13
C MET A 172 -5.16 17.61 -21.04
N LEU A 173 -4.73 16.42 -21.45
CA LEU A 173 -3.61 16.24 -22.38
C LEU A 173 -3.90 16.90 -23.73
N ILE A 174 -5.06 16.61 -24.33
CA ILE A 174 -5.47 17.17 -25.63
C ILE A 174 -5.56 18.70 -25.55
N ASP A 175 -6.16 19.23 -24.48
CA ASP A 175 -6.28 20.67 -24.27
C ASP A 175 -4.93 21.37 -24.10
N ASN A 176 -3.97 20.73 -23.42
CA ASN A 176 -2.63 21.29 -23.22
C ASN A 176 -1.84 21.32 -24.54
N ILE A 177 -1.90 20.23 -25.32
CA ILE A 177 -1.30 20.17 -26.66
C ILE A 177 -1.92 21.23 -27.58
N ALA A 178 -3.24 21.42 -27.52
CA ALA A 178 -3.93 22.45 -28.33
C ALA A 178 -3.51 23.89 -27.97
N LYS A 179 -3.02 24.13 -26.75
CA LYS A 179 -2.43 25.42 -26.32
C LYS A 179 -0.98 25.58 -26.78
N GLY A 180 -0.40 24.57 -27.43
CA GLY A 180 0.95 24.59 -27.99
C GLY A 180 2.04 24.03 -27.07
N ASP A 181 1.71 23.53 -25.88
CA ASP A 181 2.68 22.89 -25.01
C ASP A 181 2.83 21.40 -25.37
N THR A 182 4.04 21.04 -25.81
CA THR A 182 4.42 19.68 -26.21
C THR A 182 5.63 19.18 -25.42
N THR A 183 5.95 19.84 -24.31
CA THR A 183 7.08 19.50 -23.46
C THR A 183 6.80 18.17 -22.75
N ALA A 184 7.61 17.14 -23.02
CA ALA A 184 7.44 15.81 -22.44
C ALA A 184 8.65 15.33 -21.61
N TYR A 185 9.77 16.06 -21.64
CA TYR A 185 11.01 15.66 -20.99
C TYR A 185 11.84 16.88 -20.58
N ILE A 186 12.32 16.86 -19.33
CA ILE A 186 13.27 17.83 -18.80
C ILE A 186 14.52 17.04 -18.45
N LYS A 187 15.62 17.29 -19.17
CA LYS A 187 16.91 16.68 -18.82
C LYS A 187 17.36 17.20 -17.46
N THR A 188 17.64 16.30 -16.54
CA THR A 188 18.17 16.63 -15.21
C THR A 188 19.62 16.17 -15.11
N ASP A 189 20.50 17.04 -14.64
CA ASP A 189 21.88 16.69 -14.35
C ASP A 189 21.98 16.09 -12.94
N ILE A 190 22.74 14.99 -12.80
CA ILE A 190 23.03 14.37 -11.50
C ILE A 190 24.36 14.96 -11.01
N PRO A 191 24.38 15.67 -9.87
CA PRO A 191 25.63 16.23 -9.35
C PRO A 191 26.68 15.14 -9.09
N ALA A 192 27.92 15.40 -9.53
CA ALA A 192 29.03 14.45 -9.40
C ALA A 192 29.57 14.31 -7.97
N SER A 193 29.18 15.22 -7.07
CA SER A 193 29.62 15.25 -5.67
C SER A 193 28.47 15.64 -4.75
N GLY A 194 28.51 15.17 -3.50
CA GLY A 194 27.53 15.48 -2.46
C GLY A 194 26.57 14.34 -2.20
N GLU A 195 25.72 14.49 -1.17
CA GLU A 195 24.70 13.51 -0.77
C GLU A 195 23.30 14.12 -0.95
N PHE A 196 22.42 13.37 -1.63
CA PHE A 196 21.04 13.75 -1.90
C PHE A 196 20.11 12.60 -1.53
N ARG A 197 18.96 12.92 -0.92
CA ARG A 197 17.93 11.94 -0.55
C ARG A 197 16.64 12.23 -1.30
N GLY A 198 16.03 11.19 -1.83
CA GLY A 198 14.75 11.26 -2.54
C GLY A 198 13.80 10.17 -2.09
N VAL A 199 12.51 10.44 -2.15
CA VAL A 199 11.44 9.47 -2.01
C VAL A 199 10.41 9.70 -3.11
N GLY A 200 9.97 8.63 -3.75
CA GLY A 200 8.86 8.63 -4.70
C GLY A 200 7.72 7.78 -4.16
N PHE A 201 6.54 8.38 -4.01
CA PHE A 201 5.33 7.69 -3.59
C PHE A 201 4.44 7.38 -4.80
N GLY A 202 3.63 6.33 -4.67
CA GLY A 202 2.52 6.09 -5.60
C GLY A 202 1.40 5.25 -4.97
N GLU A 203 0.16 5.53 -5.34
CA GLU A 203 -1.01 4.74 -4.92
C GLU A 203 -1.28 3.67 -6.00
N VAL A 204 -0.53 2.57 -5.92
CA VAL A 204 -0.59 1.48 -6.91
C VAL A 204 -1.77 0.52 -6.61
N PRO A 205 -2.11 -0.47 -7.46
CA PRO A 205 -3.33 -1.27 -7.28
C PRO A 205 -3.50 -1.95 -5.91
N ARG A 206 -2.39 -2.23 -5.21
CA ARG A 206 -2.37 -2.86 -3.89
C ARG A 206 -2.20 -1.88 -2.72
N GLY A 207 -2.03 -0.58 -2.99
CA GLY A 207 -1.93 0.50 -1.99
C GLY A 207 -0.70 1.38 -2.16
N MET A 208 -0.35 2.11 -1.09
CA MET A 208 0.82 2.97 -1.04
C MET A 208 2.13 2.21 -1.28
N LEU A 209 2.84 2.59 -2.33
CA LEU A 209 4.21 2.24 -2.67
C LEU A 209 5.14 3.42 -2.33
N SER A 210 6.34 3.13 -1.83
CA SER A 210 7.38 4.14 -1.70
C SER A 210 8.76 3.59 -2.07
N HIS A 211 9.47 4.32 -2.92
CA HIS A 211 10.85 4.05 -3.30
C HIS A 211 11.75 5.13 -2.71
N TRP A 212 12.78 4.73 -1.99
CA TRP A 212 13.67 5.60 -1.23
C TRP A 212 15.08 5.46 -1.76
N VAL A 213 15.69 6.59 -2.15
CA VAL A 213 17.03 6.62 -2.74
C VAL A 213 17.93 7.58 -1.97
N VAL A 214 19.16 7.15 -1.74
CA VAL A 214 20.28 8.01 -1.35
C VAL A 214 21.28 8.01 -2.50
N ILE A 215 21.54 9.19 -3.07
CA ILE A 215 22.56 9.39 -4.11
C ILE A 215 23.77 10.05 -3.45
N LYS A 216 24.95 9.47 -3.63
CA LYS A 216 26.21 10.02 -3.16
C LYS A 216 27.25 10.01 -4.27
N ASP A 217 27.88 11.15 -4.51
CA ASP A 217 28.94 11.33 -5.51
C ASP A 217 28.57 10.75 -6.89
N GLY A 218 27.34 11.09 -7.33
CA GLY A 218 26.79 10.68 -8.63
C GLY A 218 26.31 9.24 -8.73
N ARG A 219 26.28 8.46 -7.64
CA ARG A 219 25.87 7.04 -7.63
C ARG A 219 24.79 6.78 -6.59
N ILE A 220 24.01 5.72 -6.78
CA ILE A 220 23.07 5.23 -5.76
C ILE A 220 23.89 4.57 -4.64
N GLU A 221 23.86 5.17 -3.45
CA GLU A 221 24.49 4.67 -2.22
C GLU A 221 23.55 3.72 -1.47
N ASN A 222 22.27 4.05 -1.38
CA ASN A 222 21.24 3.21 -0.77
C ASN A 222 19.94 3.27 -1.57
N TYR A 223 19.22 2.15 -1.62
CA TYR A 223 17.90 2.04 -2.24
C TYR A 223 17.03 1.09 -1.43
N GLN A 224 15.88 1.56 -0.98
CA GLN A 224 14.89 0.73 -0.27
C GLN A 224 13.51 0.94 -0.89
N ALA A 225 12.76 -0.15 -1.05
CA ALA A 225 11.38 -0.12 -1.51
C ALA A 225 10.47 -0.65 -0.40
N VAL A 226 9.55 0.19 0.09
CA VAL A 226 8.49 -0.22 1.02
C VAL A 226 7.21 -0.36 0.21
N VAL A 227 6.83 -1.60 -0.04
CA VAL A 227 5.85 -1.99 -1.08
C VAL A 227 4.51 -2.34 -0.43
N PRO A 228 3.34 -2.19 -1.10
CA PRO A 228 2.05 -2.38 -0.41
C PRO A 228 1.84 -3.77 0.20
N SER A 229 2.32 -4.82 -0.48
CA SER A 229 2.25 -6.17 0.09
C SER A 229 3.22 -6.37 1.27
N THR A 230 4.28 -5.57 1.39
CA THR A 230 5.14 -5.55 2.58
C THR A 230 4.37 -5.05 3.81
N TRP A 231 3.54 -4.00 3.64
CA TRP A 231 2.63 -3.51 4.69
C TRP A 231 1.63 -4.56 5.15
N ASN A 232 0.98 -5.23 4.21
CA ASN A 232 -0.13 -6.10 4.54
C ASN A 232 0.31 -7.51 4.95
N ALA A 233 1.38 -8.04 4.36
CA ALA A 233 1.88 -9.41 4.58
C ALA A 233 3.08 -9.47 5.55
N GLY A 234 3.51 -8.32 6.10
CA GLY A 234 4.58 -8.27 7.07
C GLY A 234 4.30 -9.19 8.27
N PRO A 235 5.36 -9.84 8.82
CA PRO A 235 5.24 -10.63 10.03
C PRO A 235 5.00 -9.71 11.24
N ARG A 236 5.02 -10.27 12.44
CA ARG A 236 5.05 -9.50 13.67
C ARG A 236 6.18 -8.46 13.65
N ASN A 237 5.89 -7.25 14.12
CA ASN A 237 6.85 -6.15 14.17
C ASN A 237 7.78 -6.24 15.40
N GLU A 238 8.56 -5.20 15.65
CA GLU A 238 9.50 -5.13 16.78
C GLU A 238 8.81 -5.27 18.15
N GLN A 239 7.53 -4.88 18.23
CA GLN A 239 6.66 -4.95 19.41
C GLN A 239 5.78 -6.21 19.44
N ASP A 240 6.09 -7.22 18.62
CA ASP A 240 5.32 -8.46 18.48
C ASP A 240 3.87 -8.26 18.00
N GLN A 241 3.55 -7.10 17.42
CA GLN A 241 2.22 -6.81 16.89
C GLN A 241 2.03 -7.49 15.53
N MET A 242 0.92 -8.22 15.39
CA MET A 242 0.54 -8.90 14.15
C MET A 242 0.27 -7.94 13.00
N GLY A 243 0.71 -8.31 11.80
CA GLY A 243 0.42 -7.56 10.57
C GLY A 243 -1.04 -7.74 10.08
N PRO A 244 -1.48 -6.99 9.05
CA PRO A 244 -2.85 -7.06 8.53
C PRO A 244 -3.31 -8.46 8.11
N TYR A 245 -2.46 -9.26 7.45
CA TYR A 245 -2.85 -10.63 7.07
C TYR A 245 -3.12 -11.50 8.29
N GLU A 246 -2.20 -11.51 9.26
CA GLU A 246 -2.31 -12.28 10.51
C GLU A 246 -3.54 -11.86 11.32
N LEU A 247 -3.78 -10.55 11.46
CA LEU A 247 -4.96 -10.02 12.16
C LEU A 247 -6.26 -10.45 11.48
N SER A 248 -6.31 -10.41 10.15
CA SER A 248 -7.56 -10.59 9.39
C SER A 248 -8.15 -12.01 9.50
N ILE A 249 -7.31 -13.01 9.76
CA ILE A 249 -7.74 -14.40 9.82
C ILE A 249 -8.18 -14.84 11.21
N ILE A 250 -7.91 -14.05 12.25
CA ILE A 250 -8.34 -14.34 13.63
C ILE A 250 -9.87 -14.45 13.69
N GLY A 251 -10.36 -15.55 14.26
CA GLY A 251 -11.79 -15.84 14.39
C GLY A 251 -12.47 -16.33 13.11
N THR A 252 -11.71 -16.60 12.03
CA THR A 252 -12.27 -17.17 10.80
C THR A 252 -12.75 -18.60 11.05
N PRO A 253 -14.04 -18.91 10.84
CA PRO A 253 -14.53 -20.28 10.94
C PRO A 253 -13.94 -21.11 9.81
N VAL A 254 -13.52 -22.34 10.12
CA VAL A 254 -12.96 -23.28 9.14
C VAL A 254 -13.78 -24.56 9.19
N ALA A 255 -14.56 -24.81 8.13
CA ALA A 255 -15.41 -25.99 8.07
C ALA A 255 -14.60 -27.30 7.91
N ASP A 256 -13.55 -27.26 7.09
CA ASP A 256 -12.62 -28.39 6.86
C ASP A 256 -11.17 -27.88 6.97
N PRO A 257 -10.44 -28.23 8.06
CA PRO A 257 -9.06 -27.81 8.25
C PRO A 257 -8.09 -28.28 7.15
N THR A 258 -8.43 -29.33 6.42
CA THR A 258 -7.62 -29.82 5.29
C THR A 258 -7.85 -29.03 4.00
N LYS A 259 -8.92 -28.21 3.96
CA LYS A 259 -9.32 -27.36 2.83
C LYS A 259 -9.78 -25.99 3.35
N PRO A 260 -8.86 -25.16 3.89
CA PRO A 260 -9.21 -23.93 4.62
C PRO A 260 -9.62 -22.78 3.68
N LEU A 261 -10.71 -22.97 2.93
CA LEU A 261 -11.23 -22.04 1.94
C LEU A 261 -11.52 -20.66 2.54
N GLU A 262 -12.02 -20.61 3.77
CA GLU A 262 -12.39 -19.39 4.47
C GLU A 262 -11.18 -18.50 4.77
N VAL A 263 -10.03 -19.12 5.12
CA VAL A 263 -8.76 -18.42 5.29
C VAL A 263 -8.30 -17.85 3.94
N VAL A 264 -8.32 -18.69 2.90
CA VAL A 264 -7.91 -18.29 1.53
C VAL A 264 -8.78 -17.14 1.00
N ARG A 265 -10.09 -17.16 1.25
CA ARG A 265 -11.01 -16.05 0.89
C ARG A 265 -10.57 -14.72 1.50
N THR A 266 -10.22 -14.70 2.78
CA THR A 266 -9.77 -13.49 3.45
C THR A 266 -8.42 -13.03 2.89
N ILE A 267 -7.44 -13.92 2.76
CA ILE A 267 -6.11 -13.56 2.24
C ILE A 267 -6.19 -13.03 0.80
N HIS A 268 -6.97 -13.67 -0.09
CA HIS A 268 -7.16 -13.20 -1.46
C HIS A 268 -7.82 -11.82 -1.54
N SER A 269 -8.59 -11.39 -0.53
CA SER A 269 -9.20 -10.05 -0.55
C SER A 269 -8.17 -8.91 -0.51
N PHE A 270 -6.96 -9.18 -0.03
CA PHE A 270 -5.83 -8.25 -0.08
C PHE A 270 -5.08 -8.24 -1.41
N ASP A 271 -5.36 -9.19 -2.30
CA ASP A 271 -4.62 -9.39 -3.55
C ASP A 271 -3.10 -9.52 -3.32
N PRO A 272 -2.60 -10.62 -2.74
CA PRO A 272 -1.18 -10.76 -2.41
C PRO A 272 -0.25 -10.78 -3.63
N CYS A 273 0.84 -10.01 -3.59
CA CYS A 273 1.97 -10.13 -4.53
C CYS A 273 3.26 -10.37 -3.75
N MET A 274 3.70 -11.63 -3.64
CA MET A 274 4.86 -11.96 -2.80
C MET A 274 6.20 -11.52 -3.41
N SER A 275 6.32 -11.50 -4.74
CA SER A 275 7.48 -10.90 -5.42
C SER A 275 7.60 -9.42 -5.10
N CYS A 276 6.47 -8.71 -4.99
CA CYS A 276 6.43 -7.31 -4.56
C CYS A 276 6.83 -7.17 -3.09
N ALA A 277 6.33 -8.05 -2.21
CA ALA A 277 6.54 -7.97 -0.76
C ALA A 277 8.01 -8.20 -0.34
N VAL A 278 8.72 -9.08 -1.06
CA VAL A 278 10.06 -9.56 -0.70
C VAL A 278 11.16 -9.02 -1.62
N HIS A 279 10.84 -8.69 -2.87
CA HIS A 279 11.76 -8.08 -3.86
C HIS A 279 13.12 -8.79 -4.02
N VAL A 280 13.20 -10.11 -3.75
CA VAL A 280 14.41 -10.92 -3.96
C VAL A 280 14.65 -11.14 -5.44
N VAL A 281 15.89 -10.87 -5.86
CA VAL A 281 16.39 -11.12 -7.22
C VAL A 281 17.52 -12.13 -7.14
N ASN A 282 17.42 -13.23 -7.89
CA ASN A 282 18.53 -14.15 -8.10
C ASN A 282 19.41 -13.62 -9.24
N THR A 283 20.64 -13.21 -8.94
CA THR A 283 21.59 -12.67 -9.92
C THR A 283 22.66 -13.66 -10.37
N GLU A 284 22.73 -14.85 -9.78
CA GLU A 284 23.81 -15.80 -10.04
C GLU A 284 23.54 -16.69 -11.27
N ASN A 285 22.28 -17.10 -11.49
CA ASN A 285 21.96 -18.19 -12.42
C ASN A 285 21.01 -17.81 -13.56
N GLY A 286 20.40 -16.61 -13.55
CA GLY A 286 19.46 -16.15 -14.57
C GLY A 286 18.08 -16.84 -14.62
N GLU A 287 17.94 -18.06 -14.08
CA GLU A 287 16.65 -18.72 -13.89
C GLU A 287 15.99 -18.27 -12.58
N VAL A 288 14.83 -17.62 -12.71
CA VAL A 288 14.15 -16.99 -11.56
C VAL A 288 13.09 -17.92 -10.95
N THR A 289 12.47 -18.84 -11.69
CA THR A 289 11.54 -19.87 -11.17
C THR A 289 11.23 -20.96 -12.22
N GLU A 290 11.27 -22.24 -11.85
CA GLU A 290 10.62 -23.35 -12.60
C GLU A 290 9.36 -23.77 -11.84
N VAL A 291 8.18 -23.53 -12.41
CA VAL A 291 6.90 -24.00 -11.84
C VAL A 291 6.47 -25.26 -12.58
N LYS A 292 6.61 -26.42 -11.93
CA LYS A 292 5.99 -27.67 -12.39
C LYS A 292 4.57 -27.75 -11.84
N VAL A 293 3.59 -27.62 -12.73
CA VAL A 293 2.19 -27.92 -12.41
C VAL A 293 1.98 -29.42 -12.62
N LEU A 294 1.53 -30.12 -11.58
CA LEU A 294 1.09 -31.51 -11.64
C LEU A 294 -0.30 -31.63 -12.27
#